data_AF-A0AA43GW00-F1
#
_entry.id   AF-A0AA43GW00-F1
#
_cell.length_a   1.000
_cell.length_b   1.000
_cell.length_c   1.000
_cell.angle_alpha   90.00
_cell.angle_beta   90.00
_cell.angle_gamma   90.00
#
_symmetry.space_group_name_H-M   'P 1'
#
loop_
_entity.id
_entity.type
_entity.pdbx_description
1 polymer ?
#
loop_
_entity_poly.entity_id
_entity_poly.type
_entity_poly.pdbx_seq_one_letter_code
_entity_poly.pdbx_strand_id
1 'polypeptide(L)' 'MQEPITSAPPEVRQIIERVWKLEKSRLDKKINSHINEEILDIVKEEVR' A
#
# COMPACT_ATOMS: atom_id res chain seq x y z
N MET A 1 14.88 4.45 11.58
CA MET A 1 14.08 5.69 11.47
C MET A 1 13.11 5.51 10.30
N GLN A 2 11.79 5.54 10.52
CA GLN A 2 10.73 5.44 9.48
C GLN A 2 10.14 6.83 9.18
N GLU A 3 11.01 7.84 9.12
CA GLU A 3 10.63 9.24 8.96
C GLU A 3 9.74 9.56 7.73
N PRO A 4 9.71 8.78 6.63
CA PRO A 4 8.74 9.00 5.55
C PRO A 4 7.30 8.54 5.84
N ILE A 5 7.06 7.71 6.86
CA ILE A 5 5.73 7.13 7.15
C ILE A 5 5.00 7.97 8.19
N THR A 6 5.71 8.45 9.20
CA THR A 6 5.11 9.25 10.29
C THR A 6 4.92 10.71 9.90
N SER A 7 5.73 11.23 8.97
CA SER A 7 5.59 12.61 8.44
C SER A 7 4.68 12.71 7.22
N ALA A 8 4.26 11.57 6.64
CA ALA A 8 3.39 11.54 5.49
C ALA A 8 2.00 12.11 5.81
N PRO A 9 1.35 12.78 4.84
CA PRO A 9 -0.06 13.12 4.92
C PRO A 9 -0.92 11.89 5.26
N PRO A 10 -2.06 12.05 5.97
CA PRO A 10 -2.89 10.92 6.40
C PRO A 10 -3.28 9.96 5.26
N GLU A 11 -3.58 10.49 4.08
CA GLU A 11 -3.91 9.75 2.86
C GLU A 11 -2.73 8.89 2.40
N VAL A 12 -1.52 9.47 2.35
CA VAL A 12 -0.29 8.77 1.96
C VAL A 12 0.07 7.69 2.99
N ARG A 13 -0.18 7.94 4.27
CA ARG A 13 0.07 6.94 5.32
C ARG A 13 -0.88 5.75 5.20
N GLN A 14 -2.16 6.00 4.89
CA GLN A 14 -3.13 4.94 4.64
C GLN A 14 -2.78 4.10 3.41
N ILE A 15 -2.32 4.74 2.32
CA ILE A 15 -1.81 4.03 1.14
C ILE A 15 -0.65 3.11 1.52
N ILE A 16 0.36 3.62 2.25
CA ILE A 16 1.53 2.83 2.66
C ILE A 16 1.11 1.62 3.49
N GLU A 17 0.22 1.80 4.48
CA GLU A 17 -0.25 0.69 5.32
C GLU A 17 -1.03 -0.37 4.54
N ARG A 18 -1.89 0.06 3.61
CA ARG A 18 -2.71 -0.84 2.78
C ARG A 18 -1.85 -1.62 1.79
N VAL A 19 -0.91 -0.96 1.13
CA VAL A 19 0.07 -1.61 0.22
C VAL A 19 0.94 -2.59 0.98
N TRP A 20 1.43 -2.23 2.18
CA TRP A 20 2.23 -3.14 3.01
C TRP A 20 1.47 -4.42 3.36
N LYS A 21 0.22 -4.30 3.82
CA LYS A 21 -0.63 -5.46 4.14
C LYS A 21 -0.84 -6.35 2.92
N LEU A 22 -1.05 -5.74 1.76
CA LEU A 22 -1.24 -6.44 0.50
C LEU A 22 0.02 -7.22 0.10
N GLU A 23 1.17 -6.56 0.12
CA GLU A 23 2.46 -7.15 -0.23
C GLU A 23 2.82 -8.31 0.72
N LYS A 24 2.60 -8.15 2.03
CA LYS A 24 2.81 -9.21 3.02
C LYS A 24 1.90 -10.42 2.76
N SER A 25 0.60 -10.20 2.53
CA SER A 25 -0.36 -11.28 2.26
C SER A 25 -0.02 -12.04 0.97
N ARG A 26 0.51 -11.35 -0.04
CA ARG A 26 0.92 -11.94 -1.31
C ARG A 26 2.22 -12.71 -1.21
N LEU A 27 3.21 -12.19 -0.47
CA LEU A 27 4.45 -12.89 -0.17
C LEU A 27 4.17 -14.21 0.54
N ASP A 28 3.28 -14.19 1.53
CA ASP A 28 2.83 -15.40 2.26
C ASP A 28 2.19 -16.44 1.32
N LYS A 29 1.50 -15.98 0.26
CA LYS A 29 0.78 -16.84 -0.69
C LYS A 29 1.57 -17.17 -1.97
N LYS A 30 2.80 -16.65 -2.14
CA LYS A 30 3.62 -16.78 -3.37
C LYS A 30 2.87 -16.41 -4.66
N ILE A 31 1.98 -15.42 -4.58
CA ILE A 31 1.18 -14.98 -5.73
C ILE A 31 1.97 -13.96 -6.54
N ASN A 32 2.35 -14.34 -7.77
CA ASN A 32 2.99 -13.44 -8.75
C ASN A 32 1.94 -12.84 -9.71
N SER A 33 0.95 -12.12 -9.17
CA SER A 33 -0.08 -11.43 -9.98
C SER A 33 0.18 -9.92 -10.07
N HIS A 34 -0.62 -9.22 -10.90
CA HIS A 34 -0.53 -7.80 -11.21
C HIS A 34 -0.76 -6.91 -9.97
N ILE A 35 0.25 -6.74 -9.13
CA ILE A 35 0.16 -5.93 -7.90
C ILE A 35 -0.09 -4.44 -8.20
N ASN A 36 0.36 -3.97 -9.37
CA ASN A 36 0.29 -2.57 -9.74
C ASN A 36 -1.15 -2.07 -9.90
N GLU A 37 -2.06 -2.92 -10.38
CA GLU A 37 -3.49 -2.56 -10.53
C GLU A 37 -4.15 -2.41 -9.16
N GLU A 38 -3.86 -3.32 -8.22
CA GLU A 38 -4.38 -3.25 -6.85
C GLU A 38 -3.80 -2.06 -6.07
N ILE A 39 -2.51 -1.74 -6.27
CA ILE A 39 -1.90 -0.53 -5.70
C ILE A 39 -2.57 0.72 -6.27
N LEU A 40 -2.85 0.76 -7.57
CA LEU A 40 -3.49 1.89 -8.22
C LEU A 40 -4.91 2.11 -7.69
N ASP A 41 -5.66 1.04 -7.44
CA ASP A 41 -7.00 1.13 -6.82
C ASP A 41 -6.93 1.63 -5.38
N ILE A 42 -5.97 1.14 -4.57
CA ILE A 42 -5.71 1.66 -3.22
C ILE A 42 -5.44 3.17 -3.24
N VAL A 43 -4.61 3.64 -4.17
CA VAL A 43 -4.28 5.06 -4.29
C VAL A 43 -5.52 5.89 -4.68
N LYS A 44 -6.32 5.41 -5.64
CA LYS A 44 -7.55 6.11 -6.08
C LYS A 44 -8.61 6.20 -4.99
N GLU A 45 -8.67 5.21 -4.10
CA GLU A 45 -9.62 5.21 -2.97
C GLU A 45 -9.25 6.21 -1.87
N GLU A 46 -7.94 6.37 -1.60
CA GLU A 46 -7.45 7.22 -0.50
C GLU A 46 -7.32 8.71 -0.89
N VAL A 47 -7.13 9.03 -2.17
CA VAL A 47 -6.92 10.42 -2.67
C VAL A 47 -8.23 11.05 -3.18
N ARG A 48 -9.38 10.52 -2.74
CA ARG A 48 -10.69 10.87 -3.30
C ARG A 48 -11.21 12.24 -2.87
#